data_AF-A0A953UZZ9-F1
#
_entry.id   AF-A0A953UZZ9-F1
#
_cell.length_a   1.000
_cell.length_b   1.000
_cell.length_c   1.000
_cell.angle_alpha   90.00
_cell.angle_beta   90.00
_cell.angle_gamma   90.00
#
_symmetry.space_group_name_H-M   'P 1'
#
loop_
_entity.id
_entity.type
_entity.pdbx_description
1 polymer ?
#
loop_
_entity_poly.entity_id
_entity_poly.type
_entity_poly.pdbx_seq_one_letter_code
_entity_poly.pdbx_strand_id
1 'polypeptide(L)'
;MKFIFFLIAAATSFAQTAKQCADLSRFQMPGATIEITRAEMVAAGQAPGGRGGPGPMLPAHCRVNGIVDKRTGADGKTYGIRFAVALPENWNGNFLQQGGGGLNGTVGEPIGNQAVGDKVALARGFAVVSSDTGHQSSGGGFDGSFMQDQQAAIDFEFMAIGRLTVLAKQIIAAYYGKPPAHSYYVGCSTGGREAMLMSQRYPLYFDGIVVGSPAMRTGHSNLATRTVTVALNSVAPKDASGKPGPALSDSEKKAFIAKLLDACDARDGVKDGMIFDPAGCTFRPRDLQCAGAKADGCLSPEQVAAIEKGFAGPKDSRGRQVYPGWFYDTGLTAQGGGIPGLLNPGPSPVGGPTVATTQDVDADAATVENNPVSRIGDSYTWVNLNSFSSHGGKLIFYHGVSDPWFSAKDTIDYYQRMTAANGGASKVTDWSRLFLSPGMGHCGGGSATLDSFDMLSTAVNWVEKGQAPKSVMATGRAFPGRSRPLCAHPAHAQYNGSGNPEDGANYSCRQ
;
A
#
# COMPACT_ATOMS: atom_id res chain seq x y z
N MET A 1 31.45 8.57 -44.53
CA MET A 1 30.06 8.26 -44.94
C MET A 1 29.11 9.14 -44.15
N LYS A 2 28.43 10.09 -44.80
CA LYS A 2 27.40 10.92 -44.17
C LYS A 2 26.09 10.12 -44.14
N PHE A 3 25.63 9.72 -42.96
CA PHE A 3 24.30 9.16 -42.81
C PHE A 3 23.27 10.29 -42.80
N ILE A 4 22.46 10.34 -43.86
CA ILE A 4 21.28 11.20 -43.96
C ILE A 4 20.19 10.53 -43.11
N PHE A 5 19.85 11.12 -41.98
CA PHE A 5 18.66 10.75 -41.22
C PHE A 5 17.43 11.25 -41.98
N PHE A 6 16.66 10.32 -42.56
CA PHE A 6 15.28 10.60 -42.96
C PHE A 6 14.45 10.75 -41.68
N LEU A 7 14.03 11.99 -41.39
CA LEU A 7 12.90 12.24 -40.49
C LEU A 7 11.63 11.70 -41.15
N ILE A 8 11.24 10.48 -40.80
CA ILE A 8 9.85 10.05 -40.99
C ILE A 8 9.08 10.70 -39.83
N ALA A 9 8.42 11.82 -40.12
CA ALA A 9 7.37 12.34 -39.28
C ALA A 9 6.24 11.30 -39.26
N ALA A 10 6.23 10.42 -38.26
CA ALA A 10 5.06 9.66 -37.93
C ALA A 10 4.00 10.66 -37.49
N ALA A 11 3.04 10.95 -38.36
CA ALA A 11 1.82 11.63 -37.97
C ALA A 11 1.16 10.76 -36.91
N THR A 12 1.36 11.08 -35.63
CA THR A 12 0.53 10.59 -34.55
C THR A 12 -0.88 11.06 -34.86
N SER A 13 -1.71 10.16 -35.36
CA SER A 13 -3.15 10.38 -35.45
C SER A 13 -3.65 10.63 -34.05
N PHE A 14 -3.77 11.90 -33.68
CA PHE A 14 -4.44 12.29 -32.46
C PHE A 14 -5.85 11.70 -32.51
N ALA A 15 -6.26 11.05 -31.42
CA ALA A 15 -7.62 10.61 -31.23
C ALA A 15 -8.57 11.78 -31.52
N GLN A 16 -9.71 11.48 -32.16
CA GLN A 16 -10.74 12.47 -32.49
C GLN A 16 -11.07 13.30 -31.23
N THR A 17 -10.88 14.62 -31.30
CA THR A 17 -11.17 15.52 -30.18
C THR A 17 -12.65 15.44 -29.81
N ALA A 18 -12.94 15.16 -28.54
CA ALA A 18 -14.29 15.19 -28.00
C ALA A 18 -14.66 16.64 -27.65
N LYS A 19 -15.79 17.13 -28.16
CA LYS A 19 -16.31 18.47 -27.82
C LYS A 19 -17.21 18.43 -26.59
N GLN A 20 -17.81 17.29 -26.32
CA GLN A 20 -18.66 17.02 -25.17
C GLN A 20 -18.33 15.64 -24.56
N CYS A 21 -18.72 15.41 -23.31
CA CYS A 21 -18.49 14.12 -22.65
C CYS A 21 -19.06 12.93 -23.46
N ALA A 22 -20.26 13.10 -24.03
CA ALA A 22 -20.92 12.07 -24.82
C ALA A 22 -20.14 11.65 -26.08
N ASP A 23 -19.28 12.51 -26.62
CA ASP A 23 -18.46 12.17 -27.78
C ASP A 23 -17.43 11.07 -27.47
N LEU A 24 -17.02 10.94 -26.18
CA LEU A 24 -16.12 9.88 -25.74
C LEU A 24 -16.75 8.48 -25.82
N SER A 25 -18.08 8.36 -26.02
CA SER A 25 -18.72 7.08 -26.34
C SER A 25 -18.16 6.40 -27.59
N ARG A 26 -17.56 7.18 -28.49
CA ARG A 26 -16.94 6.71 -29.73
C ARG A 26 -15.41 6.71 -29.68
N PHE A 27 -14.83 6.93 -28.51
CA PHE A 27 -13.38 6.96 -28.36
C PHE A 27 -12.77 5.62 -28.79
N GLN A 28 -11.72 5.69 -29.59
CA GLN A 28 -10.96 4.55 -30.09
C GLN A 28 -9.47 4.89 -30.04
N MET A 29 -8.61 3.88 -29.94
CA MET A 29 -7.16 4.03 -29.90
C MET A 29 -6.51 2.93 -30.76
N PRO A 30 -5.56 3.26 -31.66
CA PRO A 30 -4.83 2.25 -32.42
C PRO A 30 -4.17 1.21 -31.52
N GLY A 31 -4.25 -0.06 -31.91
CA GLY A 31 -3.65 -1.16 -31.16
C GLY A 31 -4.37 -1.53 -29.86
N ALA A 32 -5.62 -1.10 -29.69
CA ALA A 32 -6.49 -1.49 -28.58
C ALA A 32 -7.92 -1.75 -29.04
N THR A 33 -8.56 -2.78 -28.47
CA THR A 33 -10.00 -2.98 -28.63
C THR A 33 -10.70 -2.33 -27.44
N ILE A 34 -11.46 -1.26 -27.69
CA ILE A 34 -12.11 -0.49 -26.63
C ILE A 34 -13.62 -0.51 -26.82
N GLU A 35 -14.33 -0.94 -25.78
CA GLU A 35 -15.78 -0.84 -25.66
C GLU A 35 -16.12 0.16 -24.54
N ILE A 36 -16.60 1.34 -24.92
CA ILE A 36 -17.07 2.36 -23.97
C ILE A 36 -18.51 2.04 -23.59
N THR A 37 -18.76 1.82 -22.29
CA THR A 37 -20.07 1.46 -21.75
C THR A 37 -20.80 2.63 -21.12
N ARG A 38 -20.09 3.72 -20.80
CA ARG A 38 -20.65 4.97 -20.27
C ARG A 38 -19.79 6.15 -20.70
N ALA A 39 -20.41 7.26 -21.10
CA ALA A 39 -19.75 8.53 -21.35
C ALA A 39 -20.76 9.66 -21.13
N GLU A 40 -20.85 10.16 -19.90
CA GLU A 40 -21.87 11.17 -19.54
C GLU A 40 -21.39 12.14 -18.46
N MET A 41 -22.01 13.32 -18.43
CA MET A 41 -21.77 14.31 -17.37
C MET A 41 -22.42 13.86 -16.07
N VAL A 42 -21.65 13.89 -14.99
CA VAL A 42 -22.11 13.71 -13.62
C VAL A 42 -22.13 15.08 -12.96
N ALA A 43 -23.29 15.48 -12.44
CA ALA A 43 -23.44 16.74 -11.72
C ALA A 43 -22.60 16.75 -10.43
N ALA A 44 -22.21 17.94 -9.97
CA ALA A 44 -21.58 18.09 -8.67
C ALA A 44 -22.49 17.55 -7.55
N GLY A 45 -21.92 16.83 -6.60
CA GLY A 45 -22.72 16.18 -5.57
C GLY A 45 -21.90 15.32 -4.62
N GLN A 46 -22.59 14.78 -3.62
CA GLN A 46 -22.01 13.86 -2.65
C GLN A 46 -21.79 12.50 -3.32
N ALA A 47 -20.56 11.98 -3.27
CA ALA A 47 -20.31 10.59 -3.65
C ALA A 47 -21.05 9.63 -2.69
N PRO A 48 -21.37 8.39 -3.12
CA PRO A 48 -21.84 7.36 -2.21
C PRO A 48 -20.90 7.21 -1.00
N GLY A 49 -21.49 7.10 0.19
CA GLY A 49 -20.73 6.94 1.44
C GLY A 49 -20.07 5.57 1.57
N GLY A 50 -19.05 5.52 2.44
CA GLY A 50 -18.37 4.28 2.83
C GLY A 50 -18.77 3.83 4.24
N ARG A 51 -18.04 2.86 4.79
CA ARG A 51 -18.16 2.43 6.19
C ARG A 51 -17.65 3.55 7.13
N GLY A 52 -18.49 4.54 7.41
CA GLY A 52 -18.17 5.57 8.42
C GLY A 52 -18.63 7.00 8.12
N GLY A 53 -19.46 7.22 7.10
CA GLY A 53 -20.04 8.54 6.85
C GLY A 53 -20.43 8.80 5.40
N PRO A 54 -20.97 10.00 5.10
CA PRO A 54 -21.18 10.42 3.73
C PRO A 54 -19.86 10.38 2.94
N GLY A 55 -19.94 10.17 1.62
CA GLY A 55 -18.75 10.20 0.76
C GLY A 55 -18.15 11.60 0.72
N PRO A 56 -17.09 11.85 -0.06
CA PRO A 56 -16.61 13.22 -0.30
C PRO A 56 -17.53 13.98 -1.26
N MET A 57 -17.51 15.32 -1.18
CA MET A 57 -18.15 16.17 -2.18
C MET A 57 -17.31 16.16 -3.47
N LEU A 58 -17.95 15.88 -4.59
CA LEU A 58 -17.31 15.80 -5.91
C LEU A 58 -17.76 16.95 -6.80
N PRO A 59 -16.86 17.49 -7.65
CA PRO A 59 -17.23 18.47 -8.66
C PRO A 59 -18.01 17.81 -9.80
N ALA A 60 -18.65 18.63 -10.62
CA ALA A 60 -19.18 18.16 -11.90
C ALA A 60 -18.02 17.62 -12.76
N HIS A 61 -18.25 16.47 -13.39
CA HIS A 61 -17.21 15.78 -14.16
C HIS A 61 -17.82 14.91 -15.25
N CYS A 62 -17.09 14.72 -16.34
CA CYS A 62 -17.38 13.70 -17.32
C CYS A 62 -16.93 12.33 -16.80
N ARG A 63 -17.82 11.33 -16.84
CA ARG A 63 -17.55 9.96 -16.43
C ARG A 63 -17.53 9.04 -17.64
N VAL A 64 -16.39 8.38 -17.84
CA VAL A 64 -16.19 7.39 -18.90
C VAL A 64 -15.95 6.02 -18.27
N ASN A 65 -16.77 5.03 -18.59
CA ASN A 65 -16.52 3.63 -18.25
C ASN A 65 -16.31 2.83 -19.52
N GLY A 66 -15.49 1.79 -19.42
CA GLY A 66 -15.33 0.86 -20.54
C GLY A 66 -14.54 -0.36 -20.17
N ILE A 67 -14.26 -1.16 -21.20
CA ILE A 67 -13.38 -2.31 -21.14
C ILE A 67 -12.39 -2.22 -22.31
N VAL A 68 -11.12 -2.42 -22.02
CA VAL A 68 -10.06 -2.52 -23.03
C VAL A 68 -9.56 -3.96 -23.11
N ASP A 69 -9.26 -4.40 -24.33
CA ASP A 69 -8.74 -5.72 -24.67
C ASP A 69 -9.66 -6.88 -24.18
N LYS A 70 -10.98 -6.69 -24.36
CA LYS A 70 -12.01 -7.70 -24.07
C LYS A 70 -11.76 -8.99 -24.87
N ARG A 71 -11.81 -10.13 -24.19
CA ARG A 71 -11.58 -11.46 -24.78
C ARG A 71 -12.29 -12.56 -24.00
N THR A 72 -12.39 -13.74 -24.63
CA THR A 72 -12.75 -14.98 -23.94
C THR A 72 -11.48 -15.69 -23.48
N GLY A 73 -11.40 -16.04 -22.20
CA GLY A 73 -10.28 -16.77 -21.60
C GLY A 73 -10.29 -18.26 -21.89
N ALA A 74 -9.21 -18.93 -21.52
CA ALA A 74 -9.06 -20.38 -21.70
C ALA A 74 -10.09 -21.20 -20.88
N ASP A 75 -10.62 -20.61 -19.81
CA ASP A 75 -11.68 -21.16 -18.96
C ASP A 75 -13.10 -20.82 -19.46
N GLY A 76 -13.21 -20.19 -20.64
CA GLY A 76 -14.48 -19.76 -21.25
C GLY A 76 -15.09 -18.49 -20.64
N LYS A 77 -14.46 -17.85 -19.66
CA LYS A 77 -14.97 -16.60 -19.06
C LYS A 77 -14.58 -15.37 -19.88
N THR A 78 -15.31 -14.27 -19.70
CA THR A 78 -14.96 -12.98 -20.33
C THR A 78 -13.97 -12.21 -19.47
N TYR A 79 -12.80 -11.92 -20.03
CA TYR A 79 -11.76 -11.07 -19.43
C TYR A 79 -11.57 -9.79 -20.22
N GLY A 80 -10.88 -8.83 -19.61
CA GLY A 80 -10.54 -7.54 -20.17
C GLY A 80 -10.47 -6.50 -19.05
N ILE A 81 -9.67 -5.46 -19.28
CA ILE A 81 -9.37 -4.45 -18.28
C ILE A 81 -10.52 -3.45 -18.26
N ARG A 82 -11.40 -3.58 -17.26
CA ARG A 82 -12.46 -2.58 -17.07
C ARG A 82 -11.87 -1.36 -16.38
N PHE A 83 -12.39 -0.21 -16.75
CA PHE A 83 -11.93 1.04 -16.22
C PHE A 83 -13.07 2.04 -16.03
N ALA A 84 -12.76 3.02 -15.19
CA ALA A 84 -13.56 4.22 -15.00
C ALA A 84 -12.63 5.44 -14.96
N VAL A 85 -12.90 6.45 -15.78
CA VAL A 85 -12.21 7.74 -15.78
C VAL A 85 -13.21 8.82 -15.34
N ALA A 86 -12.80 9.67 -14.38
CA ALA A 86 -13.48 10.91 -14.06
C ALA A 86 -12.65 12.10 -14.53
N LEU A 87 -13.26 12.97 -15.32
CA LEU A 87 -12.66 14.14 -15.97
C LEU A 87 -13.38 15.39 -15.44
N PRO A 88 -12.87 16.09 -14.42
CA PRO A 88 -13.56 17.25 -13.84
C PRO A 88 -13.65 18.41 -14.82
N GLU A 89 -14.73 19.20 -14.76
CA GLU A 89 -14.86 20.41 -15.59
C GLU A 89 -13.72 21.40 -15.31
N ASN A 90 -13.41 21.59 -14.03
CA ASN A 90 -12.30 22.42 -13.56
C ASN A 90 -11.03 21.58 -13.41
N TRP A 91 -10.48 21.12 -14.54
CA TRP A 91 -9.26 20.34 -14.58
C TRP A 91 -8.02 21.19 -14.33
N ASN A 92 -7.17 20.75 -13.40
CA ASN A 92 -5.94 21.45 -13.02
C ASN A 92 -4.73 21.07 -13.92
N GLY A 93 -4.92 20.21 -14.91
CA GLY A 93 -3.85 19.71 -15.78
C GLY A 93 -3.21 18.41 -15.31
N ASN A 94 -3.55 17.91 -14.11
CA ASN A 94 -2.94 16.72 -13.53
C ASN A 94 -3.80 15.47 -13.75
N PHE A 95 -3.11 14.34 -13.89
CA PHE A 95 -3.69 13.02 -13.98
C PHE A 95 -3.30 12.20 -12.74
N LEU A 96 -4.25 11.45 -12.17
CA LEU A 96 -3.98 10.47 -11.12
C LEU A 96 -4.52 9.09 -11.52
N GLN A 97 -3.66 8.09 -11.51
CA GLN A 97 -4.08 6.70 -11.51
C GLN A 97 -4.14 6.19 -10.09
N GLN A 98 -5.33 5.76 -9.66
CA GLN A 98 -5.50 5.19 -8.33
C GLN A 98 -5.25 3.69 -8.38
N GLY A 99 -4.48 3.18 -7.41
CA GLY A 99 -4.23 1.75 -7.27
C GLY A 99 -5.40 0.98 -6.68
N GLY A 100 -5.36 -0.34 -6.87
CA GLY A 100 -6.36 -1.26 -6.32
C GLY A 100 -6.05 -1.76 -4.90
N GLY A 101 -6.69 -2.86 -4.51
CA GLY A 101 -6.48 -3.58 -3.27
C GLY A 101 -6.90 -5.06 -3.36
N GLY A 102 -6.26 -5.91 -2.55
CA GLY A 102 -6.51 -7.36 -2.59
C GLY A 102 -6.02 -7.98 -3.89
N LEU A 103 -6.76 -8.93 -4.45
CA LEU A 103 -6.46 -9.48 -5.78
C LEU A 103 -7.10 -8.66 -6.91
N ASN A 104 -7.59 -7.45 -6.60
CA ASN A 104 -8.41 -6.61 -7.46
C ASN A 104 -9.56 -7.40 -8.12
N GLY A 105 -10.15 -6.96 -9.23
CA GLY A 105 -11.39 -7.52 -9.75
C GLY A 105 -12.63 -6.64 -9.55
N THR A 106 -12.44 -5.39 -9.13
CA THR A 106 -13.51 -4.38 -9.04
C THR A 106 -13.01 -3.03 -9.53
N VAL A 107 -13.85 -2.30 -10.28
CA VAL A 107 -13.54 -0.92 -10.67
C VAL A 107 -13.97 0.01 -9.53
N GLY A 108 -13.00 0.51 -8.76
CA GLY A 108 -13.26 1.51 -7.74
C GLY A 108 -13.80 2.82 -8.32
N GLU A 109 -14.50 3.61 -7.53
CA GLU A 109 -14.93 4.95 -7.94
C GLU A 109 -13.69 5.85 -8.16
N PRO A 110 -13.48 6.44 -9.34
CA PRO A 110 -12.27 7.18 -9.72
C PRO A 110 -12.24 8.56 -9.07
N ILE A 111 -12.02 8.60 -7.76
CA ILE A 111 -11.96 9.84 -6.97
C ILE A 111 -10.55 10.14 -6.44
N GLY A 112 -9.68 9.13 -6.35
CA GLY A 112 -8.33 9.25 -5.80
C GLY A 112 -8.36 9.62 -4.33
N ASN A 113 -8.75 8.68 -3.48
CA ASN A 113 -8.97 8.89 -2.04
C ASN A 113 -7.85 8.35 -1.13
N GLN A 114 -6.80 7.76 -1.69
CA GLN A 114 -5.71 7.16 -0.92
C GLN A 114 -4.67 8.20 -0.53
N ALA A 115 -4.36 8.31 0.77
CA ALA A 115 -3.35 9.23 1.33
C ALA A 115 -3.47 10.69 0.85
N VAL A 116 -4.70 11.22 0.85
CA VAL A 116 -5.05 12.56 0.34
C VAL A 116 -5.54 13.52 1.44
N GLY A 117 -5.30 13.23 2.72
CA GLY A 117 -5.87 14.03 3.82
C GLY A 117 -7.38 14.24 3.65
N ASP A 118 -7.83 15.50 3.74
CA ASP A 118 -9.27 15.83 3.80
C ASP A 118 -9.97 15.94 2.44
N LYS A 119 -9.22 15.96 1.33
CA LYS A 119 -9.78 16.27 0.00
C LYS A 119 -9.29 15.28 -1.03
N VAL A 120 -10.20 14.58 -1.70
CA VAL A 120 -9.87 13.60 -2.76
C VAL A 120 -9.33 14.25 -4.04
N ALA A 121 -8.55 13.50 -4.82
CA ALA A 121 -7.86 14.00 -6.01
C ALA A 121 -8.82 14.64 -7.04
N LEU A 122 -9.96 14.00 -7.32
CA LEU A 122 -10.95 14.54 -8.25
C LEU A 122 -11.47 15.92 -7.79
N ALA A 123 -11.70 16.10 -6.49
CA ALA A 123 -12.13 17.39 -5.93
C ALA A 123 -11.03 18.46 -5.97
N ARG A 124 -9.76 18.07 -6.10
CA ARG A 124 -8.62 18.97 -6.32
C ARG A 124 -8.41 19.31 -7.81
N GLY A 125 -9.27 18.79 -8.69
CA GLY A 125 -9.21 19.05 -10.13
C GLY A 125 -8.37 18.05 -10.92
N PHE A 126 -7.99 16.89 -10.35
CA PHE A 126 -7.29 15.84 -11.10
C PHE A 126 -8.27 15.10 -12.01
N ALA A 127 -7.83 14.76 -13.21
CA ALA A 127 -8.43 13.64 -13.95
C ALA A 127 -8.01 12.34 -13.25
N VAL A 128 -8.95 11.45 -12.94
CA VAL A 128 -8.67 10.23 -12.17
C VAL A 128 -9.09 8.99 -12.95
N VAL A 129 -8.27 7.95 -12.96
CA VAL A 129 -8.64 6.63 -13.49
C VAL A 129 -8.55 5.52 -12.45
N SER A 130 -9.48 4.56 -12.54
CA SER A 130 -9.57 3.32 -11.77
C SER A 130 -9.71 2.11 -12.67
N SER A 131 -9.36 0.92 -12.20
CA SER A 131 -9.55 -0.34 -12.95
C SER A 131 -9.75 -1.56 -12.05
N ASP A 132 -10.35 -2.60 -12.61
CA ASP A 132 -10.45 -3.95 -12.04
C ASP A 132 -9.19 -4.80 -12.27
N THR A 133 -8.23 -4.31 -13.06
CA THR A 133 -7.00 -5.00 -13.46
C THR A 133 -7.19 -6.28 -14.28
N GLY A 134 -8.26 -6.38 -15.06
CA GLY A 134 -8.39 -7.38 -16.12
C GLY A 134 -9.41 -8.50 -15.88
N HIS A 135 -10.02 -8.55 -14.69
CA HIS A 135 -10.97 -9.58 -14.30
C HIS A 135 -12.07 -9.01 -13.40
N GLN A 136 -13.15 -9.77 -13.17
CA GLN A 136 -14.16 -9.42 -12.17
C GLN A 136 -14.17 -10.43 -11.05
N SER A 137 -14.15 -9.94 -9.81
CA SER A 137 -14.31 -10.77 -8.65
C SER A 137 -15.78 -11.17 -8.48
N SER A 138 -16.01 -12.46 -8.23
CA SER A 138 -17.30 -13.03 -7.85
C SER A 138 -17.44 -13.27 -6.34
N GLY A 139 -16.32 -13.21 -5.60
CA GLY A 139 -16.21 -13.61 -4.19
C GLY A 139 -15.60 -12.56 -3.25
N GLY A 140 -15.57 -11.28 -3.64
CA GLY A 140 -14.94 -10.20 -2.87
C GLY A 140 -13.45 -10.01 -3.21
N GLY A 141 -12.76 -9.11 -2.50
CA GLY A 141 -11.42 -8.63 -2.89
C GLY A 141 -10.28 -9.66 -2.92
N PHE A 142 -10.53 -10.95 -2.68
CA PHE A 142 -9.54 -12.02 -2.67
C PHE A 142 -9.95 -13.26 -3.48
N ASP A 143 -10.84 -13.08 -4.47
CA ASP A 143 -11.19 -14.11 -5.45
C ASP A 143 -10.02 -14.34 -6.42
N GLY A 144 -9.27 -15.44 -6.23
CA GLY A 144 -8.15 -15.81 -7.09
C GLY A 144 -8.53 -16.66 -8.32
N SER A 145 -9.82 -16.90 -8.58
CA SER A 145 -10.25 -17.85 -9.62
C SER A 145 -9.85 -17.44 -11.04
N PHE A 146 -9.60 -16.14 -11.28
CA PHE A 146 -9.13 -15.62 -12.56
C PHE A 146 -7.73 -16.11 -12.94
N MET A 147 -6.91 -16.53 -11.97
CA MET A 147 -5.53 -16.99 -12.22
C MET A 147 -5.47 -18.33 -13.00
N GLN A 148 -6.62 -18.99 -13.19
CA GLN A 148 -6.72 -20.14 -14.10
C GLN A 148 -6.55 -19.75 -15.58
N ASP A 149 -6.78 -18.47 -15.91
CA ASP A 149 -6.46 -17.91 -17.22
C ASP A 149 -5.12 -17.15 -17.16
N GLN A 150 -4.17 -17.57 -18.00
CA GLN A 150 -2.81 -17.03 -17.99
C GLN A 150 -2.75 -15.52 -18.23
N GLN A 151 -3.51 -15.02 -19.21
CA GLN A 151 -3.47 -13.60 -19.56
C GLN A 151 -4.15 -12.76 -18.48
N ALA A 152 -5.20 -13.25 -17.82
CA ALA A 152 -5.85 -12.56 -16.71
C ALA A 152 -4.90 -12.46 -15.49
N ALA A 153 -4.12 -13.51 -15.23
CA ALA A 153 -3.04 -13.46 -14.25
C ALA A 153 -1.99 -12.40 -14.62
N ILE A 154 -1.51 -12.39 -15.87
CA ILE A 154 -0.52 -11.40 -16.35
C ILE A 154 -1.06 -9.95 -16.27
N ASP A 155 -2.34 -9.75 -16.59
CA ASP A 155 -3.03 -8.46 -16.51
C ASP A 155 -2.99 -7.91 -15.08
N PHE A 156 -3.42 -8.72 -14.10
CA PHE A 156 -3.35 -8.37 -12.68
C PHE A 156 -1.91 -8.15 -12.20
N GLU A 157 -0.99 -9.02 -12.60
CA GLU A 157 0.36 -9.00 -12.06
C GLU A 157 1.16 -7.80 -12.56
N PHE A 158 0.97 -7.31 -13.79
CA PHE A 158 1.60 -6.03 -14.19
C PHE A 158 1.08 -5.36 -15.47
N MET A 159 0.47 -6.10 -16.40
CA MET A 159 0.17 -5.55 -17.73
C MET A 159 -0.94 -4.50 -17.70
N ALA A 160 -1.99 -4.71 -16.89
CA ALA A 160 -3.16 -3.85 -16.89
C ALA A 160 -2.83 -2.41 -16.49
N ILE A 161 -1.91 -2.22 -15.54
CA ILE A 161 -1.60 -0.91 -14.96
C ILE A 161 -0.98 0.03 -16.01
N GLY A 162 0.02 -0.46 -16.74
CA GLY A 162 0.66 0.29 -17.82
C GLY A 162 -0.28 0.51 -19.01
N ARG A 163 -1.05 -0.53 -19.39
CA ARG A 163 -2.05 -0.44 -20.46
C ARG A 163 -3.11 0.63 -20.18
N LEU A 164 -3.62 0.64 -18.94
CA LEU A 164 -4.58 1.63 -18.48
C LEU A 164 -4.00 3.05 -18.46
N THR A 165 -2.74 3.19 -18.05
CA THR A 165 -2.06 4.50 -18.01
C THR A 165 -2.07 5.16 -19.38
N VAL A 166 -1.69 4.42 -20.42
CA VAL A 166 -1.66 4.92 -21.80
C VAL A 166 -3.07 5.30 -22.26
N LEU A 167 -4.04 4.41 -22.04
CA LEU A 167 -5.45 4.64 -22.40
C LEU A 167 -6.00 5.91 -21.74
N ALA A 168 -5.82 6.06 -20.43
CA ALA A 168 -6.33 7.21 -19.68
C ALA A 168 -5.73 8.53 -20.17
N LYS A 169 -4.42 8.57 -20.43
CA LYS A 169 -3.76 9.77 -20.99
C LYS A 169 -4.30 10.15 -22.37
N GLN A 170 -4.64 9.18 -23.21
CA GLN A 170 -5.25 9.44 -24.52
C GLN A 170 -6.71 9.93 -24.40
N ILE A 171 -7.49 9.37 -23.48
CA ILE A 171 -8.85 9.86 -23.18
C ILE A 171 -8.80 11.32 -22.68
N ILE A 172 -7.88 11.62 -21.75
CA ILE A 172 -7.67 12.97 -21.22
C ILE A 172 -7.29 13.94 -22.36
N ALA A 173 -6.35 13.54 -23.21
CA ALA A 173 -5.93 14.34 -24.36
C ALA A 173 -7.07 14.60 -25.35
N ALA A 174 -7.91 13.59 -25.61
CA ALA A 174 -9.07 13.72 -26.49
C ALA A 174 -10.14 14.65 -25.90
N TYR A 175 -10.37 14.62 -24.58
CA TYR A 175 -11.41 15.40 -23.91
C TYR A 175 -11.00 16.87 -23.67
N TYR A 176 -9.80 17.12 -23.16
CA TYR A 176 -9.33 18.48 -22.85
C TYR A 176 -8.56 19.14 -24.00
N GLY A 177 -8.34 18.43 -25.11
CA GLY A 177 -7.56 18.91 -26.25
C GLY A 177 -6.04 19.00 -25.99
N LYS A 178 -5.55 18.51 -24.84
CA LYS A 178 -4.13 18.48 -24.47
C LYS A 178 -3.83 17.36 -23.48
N PRO A 179 -2.63 16.76 -23.49
CA PRO A 179 -2.25 15.73 -22.52
C PRO A 179 -2.11 16.32 -21.10
N PRO A 180 -2.09 15.46 -20.05
CA PRO A 180 -1.75 15.91 -18.71
C PRO A 180 -0.38 16.60 -18.66
N ALA A 181 -0.29 17.66 -17.86
CA ALA A 181 0.98 18.34 -17.56
C ALA A 181 1.85 17.47 -16.62
N HIS A 182 1.22 16.88 -15.60
CA HIS A 182 1.84 15.93 -14.69
C HIS A 182 0.95 14.71 -14.46
N SER A 183 1.58 13.57 -14.23
CA SER A 183 0.95 12.27 -14.00
C SER A 183 1.39 11.72 -12.64
N TYR A 184 0.41 11.31 -11.84
CA TYR A 184 0.61 10.77 -10.50
C TYR A 184 0.04 9.37 -10.38
N TYR A 185 0.70 8.53 -9.60
CA TYR A 185 0.16 7.25 -9.16
C TYR A 185 0.07 7.23 -7.64
N VAL A 186 -1.07 6.82 -7.09
CA VAL A 186 -1.23 6.64 -5.64
C VAL A 186 -1.95 5.34 -5.35
N GLY A 187 -1.31 4.46 -4.58
CA GLY A 187 -1.90 3.19 -4.17
C GLY A 187 -1.33 2.70 -2.85
N CYS A 188 -2.11 1.83 -2.19
CA CYS A 188 -1.69 1.14 -0.98
C CYS A 188 -1.96 -0.35 -1.10
N SER A 189 -1.23 -1.22 -0.38
CA SER A 189 -1.40 -2.68 -0.49
C SER A 189 -1.00 -3.19 -1.88
N THR A 190 -1.88 -3.91 -2.57
CA THR A 190 -1.76 -4.23 -3.98
C THR A 190 -1.59 -2.99 -4.85
N GLY A 191 -2.30 -1.89 -4.56
CA GLY A 191 -2.05 -0.61 -5.21
C GLY A 191 -0.64 -0.06 -4.94
N GLY A 192 -0.05 -0.37 -3.78
CA GLY A 192 1.35 -0.04 -3.48
C GLY A 192 2.32 -0.87 -4.32
N ARG A 193 2.05 -2.16 -4.50
CA ARG A 193 2.79 -3.04 -5.42
C ARG A 193 2.68 -2.53 -6.86
N GLU A 194 1.48 -2.20 -7.32
CA GLU A 194 1.23 -1.62 -8.64
C GLU A 194 1.97 -0.28 -8.82
N ALA A 195 1.99 0.58 -7.80
CA ALA A 195 2.77 1.83 -7.79
C ALA A 195 4.27 1.56 -7.97
N MET A 196 4.82 0.56 -7.26
CA MET A 196 6.22 0.16 -7.42
C MET A 196 6.50 -0.35 -8.83
N LEU A 197 5.60 -1.15 -9.41
CA LEU A 197 5.75 -1.63 -10.79
C LEU A 197 5.80 -0.48 -11.80
N MET A 198 5.11 0.64 -11.56
CA MET A 198 5.24 1.81 -12.43
C MET A 198 6.64 2.41 -12.39
N SER A 199 7.28 2.49 -11.23
CA SER A 199 8.68 2.95 -11.14
C SER A 199 9.69 1.95 -11.73
N GLN A 200 9.37 0.65 -11.69
CA GLN A 200 10.30 -0.43 -12.07
C GLN A 200 10.20 -0.82 -13.55
N ARG A 201 8.98 -0.90 -14.10
CA ARG A 201 8.69 -1.47 -15.43
C ARG A 201 8.21 -0.43 -16.43
N TYR A 202 7.61 0.65 -15.94
CA TYR A 202 7.12 1.75 -16.77
C TYR A 202 7.65 3.09 -16.28
N PRO A 203 8.98 3.22 -16.06
CA PRO A 203 9.56 4.32 -15.31
C PRO A 203 9.13 5.68 -15.86
N LEU A 204 8.97 5.82 -17.18
CA LEU A 204 8.67 7.10 -17.84
C LEU A 204 7.20 7.53 -17.80
N TYR A 205 6.31 6.77 -17.13
CA TYR A 205 4.87 7.02 -17.20
C TYR A 205 4.37 8.03 -16.15
N PHE A 206 5.08 8.22 -15.05
CA PHE A 206 4.60 9.04 -13.94
C PHE A 206 5.70 9.96 -13.41
N ASP A 207 5.32 11.19 -13.07
CA ASP A 207 6.20 12.19 -12.49
C ASP A 207 6.27 12.04 -10.96
N GLY A 208 5.17 11.62 -10.34
CA GLY A 208 5.08 11.38 -8.89
C GLY A 208 4.38 10.07 -8.56
N ILE A 209 4.97 9.24 -7.71
CA ILE A 209 4.42 7.97 -7.27
C ILE A 209 4.39 7.92 -5.74
N VAL A 210 3.25 7.56 -5.17
CA VAL A 210 3.06 7.29 -3.74
C VAL A 210 2.76 5.80 -3.55
N VAL A 211 3.62 5.14 -2.77
CA VAL A 211 3.62 3.72 -2.47
C VAL A 211 3.26 3.51 -1.00
N GLY A 212 2.04 3.05 -0.71
CA GLY A 212 1.59 2.70 0.64
C GLY A 212 1.68 1.21 0.93
N SER A 213 2.19 0.80 2.09
CA SER A 213 2.20 -0.59 2.60
C SER A 213 2.26 -1.66 1.48
N PRO A 214 3.31 -1.66 0.62
CA PRO A 214 3.25 -2.35 -0.65
C PRO A 214 3.25 -3.88 -0.50
N ALA A 215 2.36 -4.54 -1.23
CA ALA A 215 2.27 -6.00 -1.34
C ALA A 215 3.40 -6.59 -2.22
N MET A 216 4.67 -6.35 -1.85
CA MET A 216 5.81 -6.54 -2.75
C MET A 216 6.09 -8.00 -3.13
N ARG A 217 5.72 -8.94 -2.24
CA ARG A 217 6.02 -10.38 -2.35
C ARG A 217 5.08 -11.23 -1.48
N THR A 218 3.79 -11.19 -1.80
CA THR A 218 2.69 -11.70 -0.96
C THR A 218 2.85 -13.16 -0.51
N GLY A 219 3.43 -14.03 -1.33
CA GLY A 219 3.71 -15.41 -0.92
C GLY A 219 4.64 -15.49 0.30
N HIS A 220 5.67 -14.65 0.36
CA HIS A 220 6.62 -14.61 1.48
C HIS A 220 6.00 -13.98 2.73
N SER A 221 5.21 -12.93 2.56
CA SER A 221 4.54 -12.28 3.70
C SER A 221 3.46 -13.19 4.30
N ASN A 222 2.69 -13.91 3.48
CA ASN A 222 1.73 -14.91 3.94
C ASN A 222 2.39 -16.06 4.71
N LEU A 223 3.52 -16.57 4.21
CA LEU A 223 4.33 -17.57 4.92
C LEU A 223 4.73 -17.05 6.30
N ALA A 224 5.16 -15.79 6.37
CA ALA A 224 5.58 -15.16 7.60
C ALA A 224 4.37 -14.97 8.56
N THR A 225 3.25 -14.41 8.11
CA THR A 225 2.06 -14.24 8.94
C THR A 225 1.59 -15.59 9.49
N ARG A 226 1.67 -16.66 8.67
CA ARG A 226 1.42 -18.03 9.11
C ARG A 226 2.40 -18.47 10.20
N THR A 227 3.69 -18.11 10.11
CA THR A 227 4.68 -18.41 11.17
C THR A 227 4.29 -17.82 12.52
N VAL A 228 3.76 -16.60 12.56
CA VAL A 228 3.24 -16.00 13.81
C VAL A 228 2.08 -16.84 14.35
N THR A 229 1.08 -17.12 13.52
CA THR A 229 -0.10 -17.90 13.94
C THR A 229 0.27 -19.31 14.39
N VAL A 230 1.14 -20.02 13.66
CA VAL A 230 1.59 -21.38 14.00
C VAL A 230 2.37 -21.38 15.31
N ALA A 231 3.25 -20.41 15.53
CA ALA A 231 3.99 -20.30 16.78
C ALA A 231 3.04 -20.12 17.97
N LEU A 232 2.06 -19.23 17.85
CA LEU A 232 1.04 -19.02 18.87
C LEU A 232 0.15 -20.26 19.08
N ASN A 233 -0.33 -20.89 18.00
CA ASN A 233 -1.12 -22.12 18.07
C ASN A 233 -0.40 -23.27 18.78
N SER A 234 0.94 -23.33 18.67
CA SER A 234 1.74 -24.40 19.30
C SER A 234 1.71 -24.37 20.83
N VAL A 235 1.35 -23.23 21.43
CA VAL A 235 1.28 -23.02 22.89
C VAL A 235 -0.14 -22.71 23.37
N ALA A 236 -1.09 -22.60 22.46
CA ALA A 236 -2.47 -22.26 22.79
C ALA A 236 -3.19 -23.44 23.47
N PRO A 237 -4.11 -23.16 24.42
CA PRO A 237 -5.01 -24.18 24.94
C PRO A 237 -5.88 -24.73 23.80
N LYS A 238 -6.17 -26.03 23.83
CA LYS A 238 -7.03 -26.68 22.84
C LYS A 238 -8.49 -26.65 23.27
N ASP A 239 -9.39 -26.40 22.32
CA ASP A 239 -10.82 -26.54 22.54
C ASP A 239 -11.26 -28.02 22.62
N ALA A 240 -12.55 -28.27 22.85
CA ALA A 240 -13.11 -29.61 22.94
C ALA A 240 -12.96 -30.44 21.64
N SER A 241 -12.74 -29.79 20.49
CA SER A 241 -12.46 -30.43 19.21
C SER A 241 -10.96 -30.65 18.95
N GLY A 242 -10.11 -30.30 19.92
CA GLY A 242 -8.66 -30.41 19.82
C GLY A 242 -7.99 -29.28 19.02
N LYS A 243 -8.72 -28.24 18.63
CA LYS A 243 -8.20 -27.10 17.86
C LYS A 243 -7.58 -26.05 18.78
N PRO A 244 -6.51 -25.35 18.37
CA PRO A 244 -5.94 -24.25 19.13
C PRO A 244 -6.95 -23.12 19.35
N GLY A 245 -7.10 -22.67 20.60
CA GLY A 245 -7.81 -21.45 20.98
C GLY A 245 -6.86 -20.23 20.97
N PRO A 246 -7.23 -19.14 21.67
CA PRO A 246 -6.36 -17.98 21.81
C PRO A 246 -5.11 -18.32 22.64
N ALA A 247 -3.92 -18.10 22.07
CA ALA A 247 -2.65 -18.28 22.78
C ALA A 247 -2.41 -17.25 23.89
N LEU A 248 -3.06 -16.09 23.78
CA LEU A 248 -2.97 -14.99 24.73
C LEU A 248 -4.36 -14.54 25.19
N SER A 249 -4.52 -14.33 26.49
CA SER A 249 -5.69 -13.69 27.07
C SER A 249 -5.69 -12.18 26.81
N ASP A 250 -6.82 -11.52 26.99
CA ASP A 250 -6.89 -10.06 26.82
C ASP A 250 -6.12 -9.30 27.91
N SER A 251 -5.99 -9.88 29.11
CA SER A 251 -5.16 -9.31 30.18
C SER A 251 -3.67 -9.38 29.83
N GLU A 252 -3.21 -10.46 29.23
CA GLU A 252 -1.83 -10.61 28.74
C GLU A 252 -1.53 -9.66 27.59
N LYS A 253 -2.45 -9.50 26.63
CA LYS A 253 -2.30 -8.54 25.52
C LYS A 253 -2.21 -7.10 26.04
N LYS A 254 -3.05 -6.74 27.01
CA LYS A 254 -2.99 -5.42 27.65
C LYS A 254 -1.67 -5.21 28.38
N ALA A 255 -1.19 -6.23 29.12
CA ALA A 255 0.10 -6.16 29.80
C ALA A 255 1.28 -6.08 28.81
N PHE A 256 1.18 -6.74 27.66
CA PHE A 256 2.16 -6.67 26.57
C PHE A 256 2.30 -5.24 26.04
N ILE A 257 1.18 -4.59 25.68
CA ILE A 257 1.20 -3.20 25.19
C ILE A 257 1.70 -2.24 26.27
N ALA A 258 1.28 -2.41 27.53
CA ALA A 258 1.76 -1.58 28.62
C ALA A 258 3.28 -1.69 28.82
N LYS A 259 3.82 -2.93 28.84
CA LYS A 259 5.26 -3.17 29.01
C LYS A 259 6.08 -2.69 27.82
N LEU A 260 5.51 -2.78 26.61
CA LEU A 260 6.10 -2.22 25.40
C LEU A 260 6.21 -0.69 25.49
N LEU A 261 5.13 0.00 25.85
CA LEU A 261 5.14 1.46 26.01
C LEU A 261 6.09 1.90 27.13
N ASP A 262 6.13 1.21 28.26
CA ASP A 262 7.07 1.50 29.35
C ASP A 262 8.53 1.52 28.90
N ALA A 263 8.88 0.64 27.95
CA ALA A 263 10.24 0.52 27.43
C ALA A 263 10.54 1.49 26.26
N CYS A 264 9.52 1.92 25.51
CA CYS A 264 9.73 2.52 24.19
C CYS A 264 9.07 3.87 23.93
N ASP A 265 7.98 4.22 24.63
CA ASP A 265 7.19 5.46 24.43
C ASP A 265 8.04 6.72 24.67
N ALA A 266 8.65 6.83 25.86
CA ALA A 266 9.42 8.01 26.26
C ALA A 266 10.69 8.31 25.44
N ARG A 267 11.09 7.44 24.50
CA ARG A 267 12.34 7.56 23.74
C ARG A 267 12.31 8.70 22.73
N ASP A 268 11.13 9.13 22.31
CA ASP A 268 10.93 10.31 21.47
C ASP A 268 10.73 11.61 22.27
N GLY A 269 10.97 11.56 23.58
CA GLY A 269 10.95 12.73 24.47
C GLY A 269 9.60 13.00 25.12
N VAL A 270 8.58 12.18 24.88
CA VAL A 270 7.25 12.29 25.52
C VAL A 270 6.67 10.91 25.80
N LYS A 271 5.81 10.78 26.82
CA LYS A 271 4.98 9.58 27.00
C LYS A 271 3.58 9.87 26.49
N ASP A 272 3.30 9.50 25.25
CA ASP A 272 2.03 9.80 24.59
C ASP A 272 1.31 8.56 24.06
N GLY A 273 1.86 7.37 24.29
CA GLY A 273 1.28 6.10 23.84
C GLY A 273 1.60 5.77 22.38
N MET A 274 2.64 6.38 21.81
CA MET A 274 3.14 6.10 20.46
C MET A 274 4.62 5.69 20.50
N ILE A 275 5.11 5.06 19.43
CA ILE A 275 6.50 4.60 19.35
C ILE A 275 7.11 5.10 18.05
N PHE A 276 7.71 6.29 18.08
CA PHE A 276 8.32 6.88 16.88
C PHE A 276 9.68 6.27 16.52
N ASP A 277 10.38 5.65 17.49
CA ASP A 277 11.63 4.89 17.30
C ASP A 277 11.41 3.36 17.49
N PRO A 278 10.73 2.67 16.56
CA PRO A 278 10.49 1.23 16.70
C PRO A 278 11.79 0.40 16.54
N ALA A 279 12.83 0.96 15.92
CA ALA A 279 14.11 0.28 15.72
C ALA A 279 15.00 0.32 16.98
N GLY A 280 14.97 1.42 17.74
CA GLY A 280 15.67 1.55 19.01
C GLY A 280 14.87 1.07 20.23
N CYS A 281 13.61 0.66 20.04
CA CYS A 281 12.78 0.06 21.08
C CYS A 281 13.45 -1.20 21.68
N THR A 282 13.71 -1.19 22.99
CA THR A 282 14.45 -2.25 23.69
C THR A 282 13.56 -3.33 24.31
N PHE A 283 12.25 -3.21 24.14
CA PHE A 283 11.28 -4.17 24.67
C PHE A 283 11.53 -5.58 24.12
N ARG A 284 11.47 -6.58 25.00
CA ARG A 284 11.48 -7.99 24.62
C ARG A 284 10.31 -8.70 25.30
N PRO A 285 9.63 -9.65 24.64
CA PRO A 285 8.54 -10.42 25.25
C PRO A 285 8.93 -11.08 26.58
N ARG A 286 10.19 -11.50 26.72
CA ARG A 286 10.75 -12.05 27.97
C ARG A 286 10.66 -11.10 29.17
N ASP A 287 10.61 -9.79 28.94
CA ASP A 287 10.50 -8.78 30.01
C ASP A 287 9.10 -8.82 30.67
N LEU A 288 8.14 -9.56 30.09
CA LEU A 288 6.82 -9.85 30.64
C LEU A 288 6.69 -11.30 31.15
N GLN A 289 7.76 -12.10 31.16
CA GLN A 289 7.68 -13.49 31.62
C GLN A 289 7.34 -13.58 33.12
N CYS A 290 6.47 -14.52 33.48
CA CYS A 290 6.17 -14.81 34.89
C CYS A 290 7.44 -15.29 35.63
N ALA A 291 7.67 -14.78 36.84
CA ALA A 291 8.81 -15.20 37.67
C ALA A 291 8.62 -16.61 38.28
N GLY A 292 7.38 -17.10 38.36
CA GLY A 292 7.03 -18.42 38.89
C GLY A 292 5.96 -19.09 38.02
N ALA A 293 5.01 -19.78 38.66
CA ALA A 293 3.88 -20.38 37.95
C ALA A 293 3.13 -19.35 37.11
N LYS A 294 2.50 -19.81 36.03
CA LYS A 294 1.71 -18.95 35.15
C LYS A 294 0.61 -18.24 35.94
N ALA A 295 0.57 -16.92 35.84
CA ALA A 295 -0.44 -16.06 36.45
C ALA A 295 -0.98 -15.04 35.44
N ASP A 296 -2.12 -14.43 35.74
CA ASP A 296 -2.69 -13.39 34.89
C ASP A 296 -1.78 -12.15 34.81
N GLY A 297 -1.67 -11.56 33.63
CA GLY A 297 -0.89 -10.34 33.39
C GLY A 297 0.62 -10.55 33.15
N CYS A 298 1.12 -11.78 33.12
CA CYS A 298 2.47 -12.14 32.67
C CYS A 298 2.44 -13.32 31.69
N LEU A 299 3.50 -13.52 30.91
CA LEU A 299 3.60 -14.58 29.90
C LEU A 299 4.28 -15.85 30.46
N SER A 300 3.83 -17.02 30.03
CA SER A 300 4.58 -18.27 30.26
C SER A 300 5.88 -18.28 29.45
N PRO A 301 6.90 -19.07 29.84
CA PRO A 301 8.11 -19.26 29.03
C PRO A 301 7.81 -19.70 27.59
N GLU A 302 6.79 -20.54 27.41
CA GLU A 302 6.35 -21.04 26.10
C GLU A 302 5.69 -19.93 25.27
N GLN A 303 4.83 -19.09 25.87
CA GLN A 303 4.24 -17.93 25.19
C GLN A 303 5.31 -16.92 24.76
N VAL A 304 6.31 -16.66 25.62
CA VAL A 304 7.47 -15.80 25.27
C VAL A 304 8.20 -16.36 24.05
N ALA A 305 8.58 -17.64 24.08
CA ALA A 305 9.30 -18.28 22.99
C ALA A 305 8.48 -18.28 21.68
N ALA A 306 7.16 -18.49 21.76
CA ALA A 306 6.26 -18.44 20.62
C ALA A 306 6.19 -17.05 19.98
N ILE A 307 6.05 -15.99 20.79
CA ILE A 307 6.03 -14.61 20.29
C ILE A 307 7.39 -14.26 19.67
N GLU A 308 8.50 -14.53 20.36
CA GLU A 308 9.84 -14.22 19.86
C GLU A 308 10.12 -14.96 18.54
N LYS A 309 9.75 -16.24 18.44
CA LYS A 309 9.88 -17.03 17.19
C LYS A 309 9.02 -16.47 16.06
N GLY A 310 7.74 -16.20 16.34
CA GLY A 310 6.80 -15.67 15.37
C GLY A 310 7.28 -14.32 14.82
N PHE A 311 7.60 -13.37 15.70
CA PHE A 311 7.92 -12.00 15.33
C PHE A 311 9.33 -11.81 14.74
N ALA A 312 10.25 -12.77 14.96
CA ALA A 312 11.54 -12.82 14.27
C ALA A 312 11.42 -13.16 12.78
N GLY A 313 10.28 -13.70 12.35
CA GLY A 313 10.04 -14.14 10.99
C GLY A 313 10.71 -15.48 10.64
N PRO A 314 10.27 -16.12 9.54
CA PRO A 314 10.70 -17.45 9.14
C PRO A 314 12.15 -17.48 8.65
N LYS A 315 12.91 -18.46 9.15
CA LYS A 315 14.23 -18.85 8.64
C LYS A 315 14.18 -20.28 8.11
N ASP A 316 14.83 -20.50 6.97
CA ASP A 316 14.97 -21.82 6.36
C ASP A 316 16.01 -22.67 7.14
N SER A 317 16.13 -23.97 6.87
CA SER A 317 17.04 -24.87 7.60
C SER A 317 18.53 -24.51 7.46
N ARG A 318 18.89 -23.66 6.50
CA ARG A 318 20.25 -23.13 6.31
C ARG A 318 20.46 -21.81 7.06
N GLY A 319 19.45 -21.34 7.79
CA GLY A 319 19.48 -20.09 8.53
C GLY A 319 19.22 -18.83 7.68
N ARG A 320 18.81 -18.98 6.42
CA ARG A 320 18.46 -17.85 5.56
C ARG A 320 17.14 -17.24 6.01
N GLN A 321 17.12 -15.93 6.20
CA GLN A 321 15.87 -15.20 6.49
C GLN A 321 14.97 -15.20 5.25
N VAL A 322 13.82 -15.86 5.34
CA VAL A 322 12.83 -15.91 4.25
C VAL A 322 12.02 -14.61 4.21
N TYR A 323 11.68 -14.06 5.38
CA TYR A 323 10.97 -12.76 5.54
C TYR A 323 11.36 -12.10 6.88
N PRO A 324 11.56 -10.76 6.97
CA PRO A 324 12.26 -10.10 8.10
C PRO A 324 11.55 -10.06 9.47
N GLY A 325 10.34 -10.63 9.60
CA GLY A 325 9.54 -10.53 10.82
C GLY A 325 8.87 -9.15 10.98
N TRP A 326 8.44 -8.77 12.18
CA TRP A 326 7.67 -7.53 12.45
C TRP A 326 8.26 -6.72 13.60
N PHE A 327 7.89 -5.44 13.67
CA PHE A 327 8.14 -4.62 14.86
C PHE A 327 7.18 -4.97 15.98
N TYR A 328 7.59 -4.72 17.22
CA TYR A 328 6.65 -4.59 18.33
C TYR A 328 6.15 -3.15 18.38
N ASP A 329 4.84 -2.98 18.25
CA ASP A 329 4.20 -1.67 18.14
C ASP A 329 2.77 -1.70 18.70
N THR A 330 2.16 -0.54 18.89
CA THR A 330 0.91 -0.39 19.65
C THR A 330 -0.33 -0.94 18.95
N GLY A 331 -0.27 -1.12 17.63
CA GLY A 331 -1.36 -1.68 16.81
C GLY A 331 -1.39 -3.21 16.76
N LEU A 332 -0.44 -3.91 17.41
CA LEU A 332 -0.38 -5.39 17.38
C LEU A 332 -1.61 -6.08 17.97
N THR A 333 -2.31 -5.41 18.87
CA THR A 333 -3.53 -5.91 19.51
C THR A 333 -4.78 -5.18 19.00
N ALA A 334 -4.70 -4.47 17.87
CA ALA A 334 -5.85 -3.75 17.33
C ALA A 334 -7.03 -4.71 17.07
N GLN A 335 -8.21 -4.28 17.51
CA GLN A 335 -9.51 -4.96 17.36
C GLN A 335 -10.46 -4.03 16.61
N GLY A 336 -11.40 -4.58 15.82
CA GLY A 336 -12.46 -3.81 15.17
C GLY A 336 -12.20 -3.40 13.72
N GLY A 337 -12.68 -2.21 13.32
CA GLY A 337 -12.71 -1.75 11.93
C GLY A 337 -11.33 -1.61 11.31
N GLY A 338 -11.02 -2.42 10.31
CA GLY A 338 -9.70 -2.53 9.70
C GLY A 338 -9.22 -3.98 9.69
N ILE A 339 -7.90 -4.18 9.55
CA ILE A 339 -7.27 -5.50 9.61
C ILE A 339 -6.79 -5.75 11.05
N PRO A 340 -7.19 -6.86 11.69
CA PRO A 340 -6.76 -7.18 13.05
C PRO A 340 -5.23 -7.28 13.18
N GLY A 341 -4.71 -6.87 14.34
CA GLY A 341 -3.27 -6.96 14.62
C GLY A 341 -2.78 -8.41 14.80
N LEU A 342 -1.47 -8.63 14.69
CA LEU A 342 -0.86 -9.97 14.72
C LEU A 342 -1.06 -10.75 16.02
N LEU A 343 -1.27 -10.08 17.15
CA LEU A 343 -1.58 -10.72 18.45
C LEU A 343 -3.09 -10.91 18.67
N ASN A 344 -3.90 -10.49 17.70
CA ASN A 344 -5.33 -10.72 17.63
C ASN A 344 -5.70 -11.26 16.23
N PRO A 345 -5.17 -12.43 15.83
CA PRO A 345 -5.41 -12.95 14.49
C PRO A 345 -6.91 -13.22 14.32
N GLY A 346 -7.56 -12.38 13.54
CA GLY A 346 -8.91 -12.61 13.04
C GLY A 346 -8.90 -13.57 11.84
N PRO A 347 -10.08 -13.91 11.28
CA PRO A 347 -10.15 -14.64 10.03
C PRO A 347 -9.40 -13.86 8.92
N SER A 348 -8.42 -14.50 8.29
CA SER A 348 -7.74 -13.93 7.13
C SER A 348 -8.67 -13.98 5.92
N PRO A 349 -8.78 -12.91 5.12
CA PRO A 349 -9.56 -12.96 3.90
C PRO A 349 -8.83 -13.71 2.77
N VAL A 350 -7.54 -14.06 2.95
CA VAL A 350 -6.70 -14.82 2.00
C VAL A 350 -6.67 -16.33 2.34
N GLY A 351 -7.46 -16.78 3.33
CA GLY A 351 -7.57 -18.19 3.69
C GLY A 351 -8.21 -18.41 5.07
N GLY A 352 -8.76 -19.60 5.30
CA GLY A 352 -9.34 -19.96 6.60
C GLY A 352 -8.33 -19.89 7.75
N PRO A 353 -8.79 -19.73 9.01
CA PRO A 353 -7.90 -19.74 10.17
C PRO A 353 -7.09 -21.04 10.20
N THR A 354 -5.76 -20.92 10.18
CA THR A 354 -4.88 -22.08 10.27
C THR A 354 -4.92 -22.64 11.68
N VAL A 355 -5.17 -23.95 11.79
CA VAL A 355 -5.09 -24.72 13.06
C VAL A 355 -3.74 -25.43 13.20
N ALA A 356 -2.81 -25.19 12.27
CA ALA A 356 -1.50 -25.82 12.30
C ALA A 356 -0.70 -25.35 13.53
N THR A 357 -0.02 -26.29 14.18
CA THR A 357 0.88 -26.07 15.31
C THR A 357 2.35 -26.27 14.92
N THR A 358 2.60 -26.71 13.68
CA THR A 358 3.92 -26.89 13.09
C THR A 358 3.96 -26.27 11.69
N GLN A 359 5.15 -25.90 11.24
CA GLN A 359 5.40 -25.33 9.93
C GLN A 359 6.73 -25.85 9.40
N ASP A 360 6.71 -26.32 8.16
CA ASP A 360 7.92 -26.61 7.39
C ASP A 360 8.25 -25.37 6.55
N VAL A 361 9.19 -24.57 7.03
CA VAL A 361 9.57 -23.32 6.38
C VAL A 361 10.27 -23.59 5.04
N ASP A 362 11.02 -24.69 4.91
CA ASP A 362 11.71 -25.03 3.67
C ASP A 362 10.71 -25.39 2.57
N ALA A 363 9.75 -26.25 2.87
CA ALA A 363 8.70 -26.64 1.93
C ALA A 363 7.78 -25.48 1.55
N ASP A 364 7.40 -24.65 2.52
CA ASP A 364 6.58 -23.45 2.28
C ASP A 364 7.34 -22.45 1.40
N ALA A 365 8.62 -22.18 1.71
CA ALA A 365 9.45 -21.26 0.95
C ALA A 365 9.66 -21.77 -0.49
N ALA A 366 9.92 -23.07 -0.66
CA ALA A 366 10.05 -23.67 -1.99
C ALA A 366 8.75 -23.54 -2.79
N THR A 367 7.58 -23.68 -2.16
CA THR A 367 6.28 -23.48 -2.84
C THR A 367 6.12 -22.05 -3.32
N VAL A 368 6.47 -21.07 -2.49
CA VAL A 368 6.42 -19.64 -2.83
C VAL A 368 7.42 -19.31 -3.95
N GLU A 369 8.67 -19.74 -3.81
CA GLU A 369 9.76 -19.45 -4.75
C GLU A 369 9.57 -20.11 -6.12
N ASN A 370 8.82 -21.22 -6.18
CA ASN A 370 8.50 -21.94 -7.41
C ASN A 370 7.17 -21.52 -8.04
N ASN A 371 6.47 -20.51 -7.52
CA ASN A 371 5.25 -19.97 -8.16
C ASN A 371 5.63 -18.95 -9.25
N PRO A 372 5.55 -19.30 -10.55
CA PRO A 372 5.97 -18.40 -11.62
C PRO A 372 5.07 -17.17 -11.76
N VAL A 373 3.77 -17.29 -11.44
CA VAL A 373 2.80 -16.20 -11.55
C VAL A 373 3.11 -15.12 -10.49
N SER A 374 3.33 -15.50 -9.24
CA SER A 374 3.68 -14.50 -8.22
C SER A 374 5.01 -13.82 -8.52
N ARG A 375 6.00 -14.55 -9.07
CA ARG A 375 7.31 -13.96 -9.42
C ARG A 375 7.23 -12.88 -10.50
N ILE A 376 6.29 -12.98 -11.44
CA ILE A 376 6.09 -11.89 -12.42
C ILE A 376 5.40 -10.68 -11.81
N GLY A 377 4.73 -10.81 -10.66
CA GLY A 377 4.08 -9.72 -9.95
C GLY A 377 4.92 -9.07 -8.86
N ASP A 378 5.88 -9.81 -8.32
CA ASP A 378 6.76 -9.38 -7.24
C ASP A 378 7.54 -8.12 -7.64
N SER A 379 7.56 -7.15 -6.73
CA SER A 379 8.24 -5.85 -6.88
C SER A 379 9.38 -5.66 -5.86
N TYR A 380 9.72 -6.70 -5.10
CA TYR A 380 10.73 -6.64 -4.04
C TYR A 380 12.19 -6.69 -4.54
N THR A 381 12.46 -7.43 -5.62
CA THR A 381 13.84 -7.75 -6.04
C THR A 381 14.44 -6.68 -6.94
N TRP A 382 13.62 -6.04 -7.79
CA TRP A 382 14.10 -4.99 -8.70
C TRP A 382 14.30 -3.66 -7.95
N VAL A 383 15.57 -3.26 -7.83
CA VAL A 383 15.97 -2.10 -7.01
C VAL A 383 16.68 -1.00 -7.80
N ASN A 384 17.08 -1.23 -9.05
CA ASN A 384 17.66 -0.18 -9.89
C ASN A 384 16.55 0.62 -10.56
N LEU A 385 16.36 1.87 -10.12
CA LEU A 385 15.31 2.78 -10.59
C LEU A 385 15.92 4.00 -11.30
N ASN A 386 17.10 3.82 -11.92
CA ASN A 386 17.84 4.92 -12.53
C ASN A 386 17.06 5.60 -13.67
N SER A 387 16.26 4.88 -14.47
CA SER A 387 15.41 5.47 -15.50
C SER A 387 14.33 6.36 -14.91
N PHE A 388 13.68 5.93 -13.81
CA PHE A 388 12.65 6.71 -13.10
C PHE A 388 13.27 7.99 -12.51
N SER A 389 14.34 7.83 -11.74
CA SER A 389 15.01 8.96 -11.09
C SER A 389 15.63 9.95 -12.10
N SER A 390 16.24 9.45 -13.19
CA SER A 390 16.91 10.30 -14.19
C SER A 390 15.94 11.11 -15.06
N HIS A 391 14.68 10.67 -15.23
CA HIS A 391 13.67 11.50 -15.89
C HIS A 391 13.04 12.55 -14.95
N GLY A 392 13.46 12.59 -13.68
CA GLY A 392 12.97 13.54 -12.68
C GLY A 392 11.86 13.02 -11.77
N GLY A 393 11.48 11.75 -11.86
CA GLY A 393 10.39 11.16 -11.09
C GLY A 393 10.60 11.25 -9.57
N LYS A 394 9.51 11.44 -8.81
CA LYS A 394 9.49 11.52 -7.35
C LYS A 394 8.73 10.34 -6.75
N LEU A 395 9.35 9.62 -5.80
CA LEU A 395 8.83 8.38 -5.23
C LEU A 395 8.72 8.48 -3.71
N ILE A 396 7.50 8.47 -3.20
CA ILE A 396 7.23 8.51 -1.75
C ILE A 396 6.72 7.15 -1.30
N PHE A 397 7.40 6.54 -0.34
CA PHE A 397 6.90 5.37 0.38
C PHE A 397 6.26 5.81 1.70
N TYR A 398 5.17 5.16 2.08
CA TYR A 398 4.70 5.15 3.47
C TYR A 398 4.31 3.75 3.91
N HIS A 399 4.48 3.43 5.20
CA HIS A 399 4.12 2.12 5.74
C HIS A 399 3.68 2.20 7.19
N GLY A 400 2.59 1.53 7.55
CA GLY A 400 2.18 1.37 8.94
C GLY A 400 3.09 0.42 9.71
N VAL A 401 3.64 0.85 10.85
CA VAL A 401 4.59 0.05 11.62
C VAL A 401 3.93 -1.21 12.21
N SER A 402 2.63 -1.13 12.49
CA SER A 402 1.79 -2.23 12.99
C SER A 402 1.07 -3.02 11.90
N ASP A 403 1.47 -2.90 10.64
CA ASP A 403 0.85 -3.62 9.51
C ASP A 403 0.99 -5.15 9.67
N PRO A 404 -0.14 -5.89 9.79
CA PRO A 404 -0.12 -7.34 10.05
C PRO A 404 0.05 -8.19 8.78
N TRP A 405 -0.08 -7.61 7.58
CA TRP A 405 0.02 -8.32 6.31
C TRP A 405 1.37 -8.16 5.67
N PHE A 406 1.90 -6.94 5.67
CA PHE A 406 3.21 -6.64 5.10
C PHE A 406 4.04 -5.92 6.15
N SER A 407 5.17 -6.51 6.53
CA SER A 407 6.04 -5.90 7.52
C SER A 407 6.68 -4.63 6.98
N ALA A 408 6.61 -3.55 7.77
CA ALA A 408 7.38 -2.34 7.50
C ALA A 408 8.89 -2.60 7.41
N LYS A 409 9.40 -3.66 8.07
CA LYS A 409 10.81 -4.08 7.94
C LYS A 409 11.16 -4.49 6.50
N ASP A 410 10.22 -5.07 5.78
CA ASP A 410 10.43 -5.49 4.38
C ASP A 410 10.55 -4.28 3.45
N THR A 411 9.73 -3.25 3.68
CA THR A 411 9.81 -1.97 2.96
C THR A 411 11.09 -1.20 3.29
N ILE A 412 11.52 -1.21 4.56
CA ILE A 412 12.81 -0.63 4.96
C ILE A 412 13.97 -1.34 4.26
N ASP A 413 13.97 -2.68 4.25
CA ASP A 413 15.00 -3.46 3.53
C ASP A 413 15.01 -3.13 2.03
N TYR A 414 13.84 -3.10 1.38
CA TYR A 414 13.72 -2.67 -0.02
C TYR A 414 14.31 -1.29 -0.24
N TYR A 415 13.91 -0.32 0.59
CA TYR A 415 14.35 1.08 0.48
C TYR A 415 15.86 1.21 0.65
N GLN A 416 16.47 0.44 1.57
CA GLN A 416 17.92 0.42 1.78
C GLN A 416 18.67 -0.18 0.58
N ARG A 417 18.20 -1.31 0.03
CA ARG A 417 18.80 -1.92 -1.18
C ARG A 417 18.64 -1.04 -2.42
N MET A 418 17.46 -0.43 -2.59
CA MET A 418 17.20 0.57 -3.63
C MET A 418 18.15 1.76 -3.47
N THR A 419 18.30 2.27 -2.25
CA THR A 419 19.23 3.36 -1.97
C THR A 419 20.66 3.00 -2.39
N ALA A 420 21.14 1.81 -2.02
CA ALA A 420 22.47 1.34 -2.40
C ALA A 420 22.63 1.19 -3.93
N ALA A 421 21.64 0.61 -4.61
CA ALA A 421 21.67 0.38 -6.06
C ALA A 421 21.61 1.67 -6.90
N ASN A 422 21.12 2.78 -6.34
CA ASN A 422 20.94 4.06 -7.05
C ASN A 422 21.91 5.15 -6.57
N GLY A 423 23.11 4.77 -6.11
CA GLY A 423 24.19 5.71 -5.81
C GLY A 423 24.23 6.23 -4.37
N GLY A 424 23.50 5.60 -3.46
CA GLY A 424 23.54 5.90 -2.03
C GLY A 424 22.57 7.00 -1.59
N ALA A 425 22.52 7.22 -0.27
CA ALA A 425 21.52 8.08 0.35
C ALA A 425 21.53 9.51 -0.19
N SER A 426 22.71 10.10 -0.43
CA SER A 426 22.85 11.47 -0.93
C SER A 426 22.20 11.69 -2.30
N LYS A 427 22.12 10.64 -3.14
CA LYS A 427 21.45 10.69 -4.45
C LYS A 427 19.97 10.36 -4.33
N VAL A 428 19.64 9.32 -3.57
CA VAL A 428 18.26 8.85 -3.46
C VAL A 428 17.36 9.86 -2.76
N THR A 429 17.87 10.62 -1.78
CA THR A 429 17.06 11.62 -1.07
C THR A 429 16.57 12.79 -1.94
N ASP A 430 17.12 12.96 -3.15
CA ASP A 430 16.70 13.98 -4.11
C ASP A 430 15.43 13.59 -4.90
N TRP A 431 15.04 12.32 -4.83
CA TRP A 431 13.91 11.80 -5.60
C TRP A 431 13.09 10.72 -4.89
N SER A 432 13.54 10.15 -3.77
CA SER A 432 12.73 9.25 -2.94
C SER A 432 12.80 9.53 -1.45
N ARG A 433 11.69 9.27 -0.74
CA ARG A 433 11.54 9.35 0.72
C ARG A 433 10.67 8.20 1.22
N LEU A 434 10.96 7.70 2.42
CA LEU A 434 10.15 6.72 3.14
C LEU A 434 9.62 7.33 4.45
N PHE A 435 8.34 7.15 4.74
CA PHE A 435 7.69 7.60 5.97
C PHE A 435 7.07 6.40 6.71
N LEU A 436 7.44 6.21 7.97
CA LEU A 436 6.84 5.17 8.81
C LEU A 436 5.76 5.79 9.69
N SER A 437 4.60 5.14 9.80
CA SER A 437 3.48 5.59 10.64
C SER A 437 3.31 4.68 11.86
N PRO A 438 3.72 5.13 13.06
CA PRO A 438 3.58 4.35 14.30
C PRO A 438 2.13 4.01 14.64
N GLY A 439 1.91 2.80 15.13
CA GLY A 439 0.60 2.27 15.50
C GLY A 439 -0.35 2.00 14.34
N MET A 440 -0.06 2.52 13.14
CA MET A 440 -0.88 2.34 11.96
C MET A 440 -0.81 0.90 11.48
N GLY A 441 -1.98 0.31 11.24
CA GLY A 441 -2.13 -0.99 10.62
C GLY A 441 -1.93 -0.94 9.10
N HIS A 442 -2.61 -1.84 8.39
CA HIS A 442 -2.48 -1.93 6.95
C HIS A 442 -3.22 -0.80 6.22
N CYS A 443 -2.48 0.09 5.57
CA CYS A 443 -2.97 1.28 4.85
C CYS A 443 -3.70 2.35 5.69
N GLY A 444 -4.06 2.04 6.92
CA GLY A 444 -4.78 2.90 7.85
C GLY A 444 -5.32 2.06 9.01
N GLY A 445 -6.04 2.70 9.92
CA GLY A 445 -6.54 2.07 11.14
C GLY A 445 -5.42 1.67 12.11
N GLY A 446 -5.83 1.04 13.21
CA GLY A 446 -4.98 0.80 14.38
C GLY A 446 -5.62 1.39 15.63
N SER A 447 -5.30 0.83 16.80
CA SER A 447 -5.89 1.25 18.08
C SER A 447 -5.25 2.51 18.67
N ALA A 448 -4.03 2.86 18.25
CA ALA A 448 -3.25 3.97 18.77
C ALA A 448 -2.38 4.56 17.65
N THR A 449 -2.99 5.27 16.70
CA THR A 449 -2.34 5.73 15.46
C THR A 449 -2.77 7.15 15.04
N LEU A 450 -1.91 7.78 14.24
CA LEU A 450 -2.21 8.95 13.43
C LEU A 450 -2.12 8.57 11.94
N ASP A 451 -3.24 8.09 11.39
CA ASP A 451 -3.34 7.47 10.07
C ASP A 451 -3.91 8.37 8.97
N SER A 452 -4.17 9.65 9.27
CA SER A 452 -4.64 10.65 8.32
C SER A 452 -3.52 11.62 7.95
N PHE A 453 -3.13 11.63 6.67
CA PHE A 453 -2.06 12.47 6.13
C PHE A 453 -2.23 12.66 4.60
N ASP A 454 -1.56 13.67 4.04
CA ASP A 454 -1.66 14.04 2.62
C ASP A 454 -0.35 13.81 1.86
N MET A 455 -0.11 12.56 1.46
CA MET A 455 1.03 12.19 0.61
C MET A 455 0.86 12.67 -0.84
N LEU A 456 -0.37 12.84 -1.32
CA LEU A 456 -0.61 13.34 -2.67
C LEU A 456 -0.14 14.79 -2.83
N SER A 457 -0.54 15.71 -1.93
CA SER A 457 -0.04 17.09 -1.96
C SER A 457 1.47 17.14 -1.80
N THR A 458 2.01 16.22 -0.99
CA THR A 458 3.45 16.08 -0.80
C THR A 458 4.17 15.73 -2.12
N ALA A 459 3.66 14.74 -2.86
CA ALA A 459 4.19 14.38 -4.18
C ALA A 459 4.05 15.54 -5.19
N VAL A 460 2.90 16.21 -5.22
CA VAL A 460 2.62 17.35 -6.12
C VAL A 460 3.59 18.50 -5.88
N ASN A 461 3.76 18.92 -4.62
CA ASN A 461 4.68 19.99 -4.28
C ASN A 461 6.13 19.61 -4.61
N TRP A 462 6.50 18.34 -4.48
CA TRP A 462 7.84 17.91 -4.84
C TRP A 462 8.07 17.94 -6.36
N VAL A 463 7.15 17.38 -7.13
CA VAL A 463 7.23 17.32 -8.60
C VAL A 463 7.19 18.73 -9.19
N GLU A 464 6.21 19.54 -8.80
CA GLU A 464 5.89 20.80 -9.50
C GLU A 464 6.63 22.01 -8.94
N LYS A 465 7.07 21.94 -7.67
CA LYS A 465 7.70 23.07 -6.97
C LYS A 465 9.10 22.76 -6.45
N GLY A 466 9.61 21.55 -6.67
CA GLY A 466 10.92 21.12 -6.16
C GLY A 466 10.99 21.01 -4.63
N GLN A 467 9.84 20.98 -3.95
CA GLN A 467 9.77 20.97 -2.48
C GLN A 467 9.86 19.55 -1.95
N ALA A 468 11.08 19.05 -1.77
CA ALA A 468 11.32 17.72 -1.21
C ALA A 468 10.80 17.62 0.25
N PRO A 469 10.02 16.59 0.60
CA PRO A 469 9.44 16.51 1.92
C PRO A 469 10.43 16.02 2.97
N LYS A 470 10.56 16.80 4.04
CA LYS A 470 11.28 16.40 5.26
C LYS A 470 10.38 15.68 6.26
N SER A 471 9.11 16.09 6.28
CA SER A 471 8.06 15.53 7.13
C SER A 471 6.69 15.71 6.49
N VAL A 472 5.72 14.92 6.91
CA VAL A 472 4.30 15.04 6.55
C VAL A 472 3.50 15.03 7.85
N MET A 473 2.66 16.05 8.08
CA MET A 473 1.84 16.09 9.29
C MET A 473 0.75 15.00 9.24
N ALA A 474 0.64 14.23 10.31
CA ALA A 474 -0.37 13.20 10.48
C ALA A 474 -1.29 13.52 11.67
N THR A 475 -2.56 13.19 11.51
CA THR A 475 -3.61 13.20 12.55
C THR A 475 -4.32 11.85 12.56
N GLY A 476 -5.25 11.60 13.49
CA GLY A 476 -5.98 10.33 13.50
C GLY A 476 -7.17 10.33 14.43
N ARG A 477 -8.12 9.42 14.19
CA ARG A 477 -9.33 9.28 15.02
C ARG A 477 -9.03 8.69 16.41
N ALA A 478 -7.95 7.90 16.53
CA ALA A 478 -7.53 7.31 17.80
C ALA A 478 -7.08 8.38 18.82
N PHE A 479 -6.61 9.54 18.33
CA PHE A 479 -6.17 10.66 19.14
C PHE A 479 -6.78 11.98 18.61
N PRO A 480 -8.07 12.26 18.88
CA PRO A 480 -8.72 13.46 18.38
C PRO A 480 -7.97 14.75 18.80
N GLY A 481 -7.64 15.59 17.83
CA GLY A 481 -6.92 16.85 18.04
C GLY A 481 -5.40 16.71 18.12
N ARG A 482 -4.85 15.49 18.21
CA ARG A 482 -3.40 15.26 18.18
C ARG A 482 -2.85 15.32 16.75
N SER A 483 -1.65 15.88 16.61
CA SER A 483 -0.88 15.83 15.37
C SER A 483 0.59 15.49 15.61
N ARG A 484 1.22 14.77 14.68
CA ARG A 484 2.67 14.47 14.71
C ARG A 484 3.25 14.52 13.30
N PRO A 485 4.49 14.97 13.12
CA PRO A 485 5.17 14.85 11.84
C PRO A 485 5.61 13.39 11.60
N LEU A 486 5.15 12.77 10.51
CA LEU A 486 5.82 11.60 9.95
C LEU A 486 7.12 12.07 9.33
N CYS A 487 8.25 11.56 9.79
CA CYS A 487 9.57 11.99 9.35
C CYS A 487 10.12 11.12 8.23
N ALA A 488 10.93 11.71 7.35
CA ALA A 488 11.64 10.95 6.33
C ALA A 488 12.68 10.02 6.99
N HIS A 489 12.47 8.71 6.86
CA HIS A 489 13.32 7.65 7.40
C HIS A 489 14.79 7.85 6.97
N PRO A 490 15.77 7.65 7.88
CA PRO A 490 15.63 7.05 9.21
C PRO A 490 15.32 8.02 10.35
N ALA A 491 15.03 9.30 10.06
CA ALA A 491 14.59 10.22 11.09
C ALA A 491 13.16 9.87 11.56
N HIS A 492 12.88 10.18 12.83
CA HIS A 492 11.59 10.04 13.48
C HIS A 492 11.25 11.31 14.28
N ALA A 493 9.98 11.47 14.65
CA ALA A 493 9.54 12.64 15.41
C ALA A 493 10.17 12.60 16.81
N GLN A 494 10.72 13.74 17.24
CA GLN A 494 11.29 13.94 18.57
C GLN A 494 10.72 15.21 19.17
N TYR A 495 10.15 15.12 20.37
CA TYR A 495 9.58 16.26 21.07
C TYR A 495 10.67 17.29 21.38
N ASN A 496 10.37 18.56 21.15
CA ASN A 496 11.35 19.64 21.34
C ASN A 496 11.57 19.99 22.83
N GLY A 497 10.84 19.37 23.75
CA GLY A 497 10.94 19.60 25.20
C GLY A 497 10.14 20.80 25.71
N SER A 498 9.44 21.51 24.84
CA SER A 498 8.58 22.65 25.19
C SER A 498 7.41 22.79 24.21
N GLY A 499 6.33 23.44 24.65
CA GLY A 499 5.08 23.58 23.89
C GLY A 499 4.01 22.56 24.30
N ASN A 500 2.90 22.54 23.56
CA ASN A 500 1.86 21.54 23.75
C ASN A 500 2.30 20.21 23.09
N PRO A 501 2.44 19.11 23.84
CA PRO A 501 2.82 17.82 23.25
C PRO A 501 1.74 17.29 22.31
N GLU A 502 0.50 17.76 22.32
CA GLU A 502 -0.53 17.32 21.35
C GLU A 502 -0.36 17.97 19.96
N ASP A 503 0.49 19.00 19.83
CA ASP A 503 0.74 19.75 18.60
C ASP A 503 2.06 19.32 17.94
N GLY A 504 1.96 18.80 16.71
CA GLY A 504 3.08 18.32 15.91
C GLY A 504 4.09 19.40 15.54
N ALA A 505 3.73 20.69 15.64
CA ALA A 505 4.69 21.79 15.46
C ALA A 505 5.78 21.84 16.54
N ASN A 506 5.54 21.21 17.71
CA ASN A 506 6.50 21.11 18.81
C ASN A 506 7.43 19.90 18.70
N TYR A 507 7.53 19.29 17.51
CA TYR A 507 8.38 18.14 17.21
C TYR A 507 9.35 18.48 16.09
N SER A 508 10.53 17.85 16.13
CA SER A 508 11.52 17.90 15.04
C SER A 508 11.85 16.49 14.56
N CYS A 509 12.15 16.33 13.27
CA CYS A 509 12.68 15.08 12.76
C CYS A 509 14.16 14.93 13.11
N ARG A 510 14.50 13.89 13.88
CA ARG A 510 15.89 13.57 14.27
C ARG A 510 16.13 12.06 14.17
N GLN A 511 17.39 11.67 14.05
CA GLN A 511 17.82 10.26 14.05
C GLN A 511 18.25 9.83 15.44
#